data_AF-A0A5R9ELD9-F1
#
_entry.id   AF-A0A5R9ELD9-F1
#
_cell.length_a   1.000
_cell.length_b   1.000
_cell.length_c   1.000
_cell.angle_alpha   90.00
_cell.angle_beta   90.00
_cell.angle_gamma   90.00
#
_symmetry.space_group_name_H-M   'P 1'
#
loop_
_entity.id
_entity.type
_entity.pdbx_description
1 polymer ?
#
loop_
_entity_poly.entity_id
_entity_poly.type
_entity_poly.pdbx_seq_one_letter_code
_entity_poly.pdbx_strand_id
1 'polypeptide(L)'
;MQSIYICEDDKKQLAYMSEVIANYIMIESLDMELSLASVNPLILLEAIRSEKASNAIYFLDIDLNHDMNGLDLAKEIRKVDD
;
A
#
# COMPACT_ATOMS: atom_id res chain seq x y z
N MET A 1 -2.45 12.82 9.72
CA MET A 1 -1.84 11.49 9.54
C MET A 1 -2.09 10.97 8.14
N GLN A 2 -1.03 10.87 7.34
CA GLN A 2 -1.10 10.36 5.97
C GLN A 2 -0.97 8.83 5.95
N SER A 3 -1.92 8.15 5.32
CA SER A 3 -1.91 6.68 5.21
C SER A 3 -0.93 6.19 4.15
N ILE A 4 -0.24 5.10 4.47
CA ILE A 4 0.64 4.36 3.56
C ILE A 4 0.10 2.94 3.37
N TYR A 5 0.03 2.50 2.12
CA TYR A 5 -0.37 1.15 1.72
C TYR A 5 0.74 0.48 0.91
N ILE A 6 0.94 -0.83 1.13
CA ILE A 6 1.92 -1.64 0.39
C ILE A 6 1.25 -2.86 -0.23
N CYS A 7 1.46 -3.10 -1.52
CA CYS A 7 1.11 -4.33 -2.22
C CYS A 7 2.36 -4.97 -2.83
N GLU A 8 2.76 -6.13 -2.32
CA GLU A 8 3.97 -6.86 -2.72
C GLU A 8 3.73 -8.36 -2.47
N ASP A 9 3.89 -9.20 -3.49
CA ASP A 9 3.51 -10.61 -3.43
C ASP A 9 4.54 -11.47 -2.68
N ASP A 10 5.83 -11.11 -2.74
CA ASP A 10 6.86 -11.77 -1.95
C ASP A 10 6.83 -11.31 -0.48
N LYS A 11 6.51 -12.26 0.40
CA LYS A 11 6.38 -12.00 1.84
C LYS A 11 7.64 -11.45 2.49
N LYS A 12 8.84 -11.77 1.99
CA LYS A 12 10.09 -11.26 2.58
C LYS A 12 10.30 -9.81 2.16
N GLN A 13 10.04 -9.48 0.89
CA GLN A 13 10.05 -8.09 0.41
C GLN A 13 9.01 -7.25 1.16
N LEU A 14 7.78 -7.75 1.29
CA LEU A 14 6.70 -7.08 2.02
C LEU A 14 7.11 -6.79 3.48
N ALA A 15 7.67 -7.78 4.18
CA ALA A 15 8.11 -7.62 5.56
C ALA A 15 9.25 -6.59 5.67
N TYR A 16 10.24 -6.67 4.79
CA TYR A 16 11.37 -5.73 4.77
C TYR A 16 10.91 -4.30 4.49
N MET A 17 10.06 -4.09 3.49
CA MET A 17 9.53 -2.76 3.16
C MET A 17 8.70 -2.19 4.32
N SER A 18 7.85 -3.02 4.93
CA SER A 18 7.04 -2.62 6.08
C SER A 18 7.91 -2.16 7.25
N GLU A 19 8.99 -2.89 7.55
CA GLU A 19 9.93 -2.54 8.61
C GLU A 19 10.67 -1.23 8.29
N VAL A 20 11.21 -1.09 7.08
CA VAL A 20 11.93 0.13 6.65
C VAL A 20 11.03 1.36 6.73
N ILE A 21 9.80 1.26 6.21
CA ILE A 21 8.84 2.37 6.22
C ILE A 21 8.43 2.72 7.64
N ALA A 22 8.07 1.74 8.48
CA ALA A 22 7.68 1.98 9.87
C ALA A 22 8.82 2.62 10.68
N ASN A 23 10.05 2.13 10.51
CA ASN A 23 11.23 2.71 11.15
C ASN A 23 11.48 4.15 10.69
N TYR A 24 11.36 4.43 9.40
CA TYR A 24 11.56 5.78 8.87
C TYR A 24 10.52 6.78 9.39
N ILE A 25 9.24 6.39 9.42
CA ILE A 25 8.16 7.20 10.04
C ILE A 25 8.51 7.54 11.49
N MET A 26 8.97 6.55 12.26
CA MET A 26 9.31 6.74 13.67
C MET A 26 10.55 7.64 13.87
N ILE A 27 11.62 7.38 13.14
CA ILE A 27 12.90 8.11 13.27
C ILE A 27 12.71 9.59 12.91
N GLU A 28 12.01 9.86 11.83
CA GLU A 28 11.77 11.22 11.33
C GLU A 28 10.54 11.88 12.01
N SER A 29 9.85 11.17 12.91
CA SER A 29 8.64 11.65 13.60
C SER A 29 7.57 12.20 12.64
N LEU A 30 7.33 11.48 11.55
CA LEU A 30 6.37 11.88 10.51
C LEU A 30 4.93 11.67 10.97
N ASP A 31 4.03 12.58 10.58
CA ASP A 31 2.57 12.41 10.75
C ASP A 31 2.00 11.46 9.67
N MET A 32 2.47 10.20 9.71
CA MET A 32 2.15 9.15 8.76
C MET A 32 1.91 7.81 9.48
N GLU A 33 1.21 6.89 8.84
CA GLU A 33 1.04 5.53 9.33
C GLU A 33 1.10 4.49 8.21
N LEU A 34 1.63 3.31 8.51
CA LEU A 34 1.49 2.14 7.63
C LEU A 34 0.14 1.48 7.90
N SER A 35 -0.90 1.89 7.16
CA SER A 35 -2.28 1.45 7.38
C SER A 35 -2.50 0.00 6.96
N LEU A 36 -1.94 -0.45 5.83
CA LEU A 36 -2.03 -1.85 5.40
C LEU A 36 -0.85 -2.26 4.50
N ALA A 37 -0.31 -3.44 4.76
CA ALA A 37 0.63 -4.13 3.90
C ALA A 37 0.05 -5.51 3.54
N SER A 38 -0.10 -5.80 2.24
CA SER A 38 -0.79 -6.99 1.74
C SER A 38 -0.04 -7.64 0.59
N VAL A 39 -0.11 -8.97 0.52
CA VAL A 39 0.31 -9.73 -0.67
C VAL A 39 -0.79 -9.84 -1.73
N ASN A 40 -2.00 -9.40 -1.41
CA ASN A 40 -3.17 -9.54 -2.27
C ASN A 40 -3.69 -8.15 -2.69
N PRO A 41 -3.71 -7.83 -4.00
CA PRO A 41 -4.19 -6.55 -4.50
C PRO A 41 -5.67 -6.29 -4.21
N LEU A 42 -6.52 -7.33 -4.19
CA LEU A 42 -7.96 -7.18 -3.95
C LEU A 42 -8.25 -6.79 -2.50
N ILE A 43 -7.52 -7.37 -1.54
CA ILE A 43 -7.65 -7.01 -0.11
C ILE A 43 -7.26 -5.54 0.10
N LEU A 44 -6.17 -5.11 -0.53
CA LEU A 44 -5.70 -3.73 -0.44
C LEU A 44 -6.68 -2.75 -1.08
N LEU A 45 -7.21 -3.08 -2.27
CA LEU A 45 -8.20 -2.24 -2.95
C LEU A 45 -9.52 -2.15 -2.16
N GLU A 46 -9.95 -3.23 -1.51
CA GLU A 46 -11.14 -3.23 -0.66
C GLU A 46 -10.96 -2.31 0.57
N ALA A 47 -9.80 -2.38 1.22
CA ALA A 47 -9.46 -1.51 2.36
C ALA A 47 -9.46 -0.03 1.97
N ILE A 48 -8.83 0.33 0.85
CA ILE A 48 -8.80 1.71 0.34
C ILE A 48 -10.22 2.24 0.10
N ARG A 49 -11.10 1.41 -0.49
CA ARG A 49 -12.50 1.77 -0.76
C ARG A 49 -13.32 1.93 0.51
N SER A 50 -13.11 1.08 1.51
CA SER A 50 -13.90 1.10 2.75
C SER A 50 -13.49 2.27 3.66
N GLU A 51 -12.20 2.57 3.72
CA GLU A 51 -11.64 3.64 4.55
C GLU A 51 -11.80 5.03 3.92
N LYS A 52 -12.19 5.10 2.63
CA LYS A 52 -12.21 6.33 1.83
C LYS A 52 -10.87 7.07 1.96
N ALA A 53 -9.79 6.33 1.73
CA ALA A 53 -8.45 6.91 1.75
C ALA A 53 -8.42 8.15 0.85
N SER A 54 -7.75 9.20 1.34
CA SER A 54 -7.59 10.46 0.62
C SER A 54 -6.13 10.91 0.70
N ASN A 55 -5.55 11.19 -0.46
CA ASN A 55 -4.18 11.63 -0.67
C ASN A 55 -3.11 10.63 -0.15
N ALA A 56 -3.43 9.33 -0.10
CA ALA A 56 -2.56 8.31 0.49
C ALA A 56 -1.32 7.98 -0.38
N ILE A 57 -0.32 7.36 0.25
CA ILE A 57 0.91 6.92 -0.42
C ILE A 57 0.83 5.43 -0.68
N TYR A 58 1.18 5.03 -1.90
CA TYR A 58 1.06 3.64 -2.36
C TYR A 58 2.42 3.10 -2.84
N PHE A 59 2.86 1.99 -2.24
CA PHE A 59 3.99 1.19 -2.72
C PHE A 59 3.46 -0.08 -3.37
N LEU A 60 3.49 -0.14 -4.70
CA LEU A 60 2.89 -1.23 -5.46
C LEU A 60 3.96 -1.93 -6.29
N ASP A 61 4.16 -3.22 -6.06
CA ASP A 61 4.91 -4.06 -6.98
C ASP A 61 4.13 -4.28 -8.28
N ILE A 62 4.86 -4.41 -9.40
CA ILE A 62 4.28 -4.60 -10.72
C ILE A 62 3.82 -6.05 -10.89
N ASP A 63 4.58 -7.04 -10.44
CA ASP A 63 4.34 -8.45 -10.72
C ASP A 63 3.72 -9.17 -9.51
N LEU A 64 2.46 -8.87 -9.24
CA LEU A 64 1.76 -9.32 -8.03
C LEU A 64 1.34 -10.81 -8.04
N ASN A 65 1.79 -11.61 -9.02
CA ASN A 65 1.40 -13.01 -9.20
C ASN A 65 -0.14 -13.23 -9.09
N HIS A 66 -0.91 -12.29 -9.63
CA HIS A 66 -2.37 -12.23 -9.58
C HIS A 66 -2.89 -11.79 -10.96
N ASP A 67 -4.18 -12.04 -11.23
CA ASP A 67 -4.86 -11.53 -12.44
C ASP A 67 -4.79 -9.99 -12.59
N MET A 68 -4.52 -9.27 -11.49
CA MET A 68 -4.36 -7.82 -11.45
C MET A 68 -2.91 -7.50 -11.09
N ASN A 69 -2.20 -6.84 -12.00
CA ASN A 69 -0.84 -6.36 -11.77
C ASN A 69 -0.83 -4.99 -11.05
N GLY A 70 0.34 -4.52 -10.65
CA GLY A 70 0.49 -3.23 -9.95
C GLY A 70 -0.01 -2.01 -10.72
N LEU A 71 0.08 -2.02 -12.05
CA LEU A 71 -0.41 -0.91 -12.89
C LEU A 71 -1.93 -0.87 -12.95
N ASP A 72 -2.58 -2.03 -13.04
CA ASP A 72 -4.04 -2.13 -13.04
C ASP A 72 -4.61 -1.78 -11.66
N LEU A 73 -3.95 -2.24 -10.60
CA LEU A 73 -4.26 -1.82 -9.24
C LEU A 73 -4.15 -0.30 -9.07
N ALA A 74 -3.07 0.32 -9.53
CA ALA A 74 -2.90 1.78 -9.46
C ALA A 74 -4.00 2.55 -10.20
N LYS A 75 -4.48 2.05 -11.36
CA LYS A 75 -5.62 2.63 -12.08
C LYS A 75 -6.90 2.53 -11.28
N GLU A 76 -7.14 1.41 -10.60
CA GLU A 76 -8.32 1.23 -9.75
C GLU A 76 -8.28 2.13 -8.51
N ILE A 77 -7.10 2.30 -7.90
CA ILE A 77 -6.90 3.19 -6.76
C ILE A 77 -7.22 4.64 -7.14
N ARG A 78 -6.72 5.12 -8.28
CA ARG A 78 -7.00 6.49 -8.80
C ARG A 78 -8.48 6.81 -9.04
N LYS A 79 -9.35 5.80 -9.14
CA LYS A 79 -10.80 6.03 -9.25
C LYS A 79 -11.45 6.35 -7.91
N VAL A 80 -10.74 6.11 -6.82
CA VAL A 80 -11.25 6.13 -5.45
C VAL A 80 -10.52 7.19 -4.61
N ASP A 81 -9.20 7.24 -4.73
CA ASP A 81 -8.34 8.26 -4.12
C ASP A 81 -7.77 9.16 -5.23
N ASP A 82 -8.15 10.44 -5.19
CA ASP A 82 -7.97 11.45 -6.26
C ASP A 82 -7.25 12.69 -5.71
#